data_AF-A0A932T168-F1
#
_entry.id   AF-A0A932T168-F1
#
_cell.length_a   1.000
_cell.length_b   1.000
_cell.length_c   1.000
_cell.angle_alpha   90.00
_cell.angle_beta   90.00
_cell.angle_gamma   90.00
#
_symmetry.space_group_name_H-M   'P 1'
#
loop_
_entity.id
_entity.type
_entity.pdbx_description
1 polymer ?
#
loop_
_entity_poly.entity_id
_entity_poly.type
_entity_poly.pdbx_seq_one_letter_code
_entity_poly.pdbx_strand_id
1 'polypeptide(L)'
;MDSVESQDPETIAKAYLAQALASDSARGFAAPVVDQVASEFKSVGSESIPLTGTTAVRFRQTLNKIPVYGSLVTVELDEENQLLGINSAIGSPEGISPLAKISTAEAVRAVAQHRDYKAALENIVPRLNYFYDVAKGKWHLAFILEDVPVVRGTAKGRVPVKVDYVVDAQKGKVIAILPRTPTVAATAVDCLGVSRTFGVEQSGGSKVLRDTLLNVQTFDFKKKDPETQFNLLPGTLIKNPPAFSPSAVSAHANASDVSQFMRTTLMRNNIDGVGGAMVSSINCIQVSESVGGLGKEWINAFWDGTQMVYGLRFKSDGTALSLAADLDVVAHEMTHGVTDRSSRLEYRLQSGALNESYSDIFGVIVNNFRKPDQSTWNWEIGAGLLPNGSPFRDFSNPPARGQPDHMRDFVVTPRDHGGVHTNSGIHNKAAHNVLVSKTASGAFVFTPREAAVIFYLALTQQLRPTSQFVDSRNAVLQSARTFFRALPPAQLAGRITAIGDAYSAVGIT
;
A
#
# COMPACT_ATOMS: atom_id res chain seq x y z
N MET A 1 -29.86 14.30 -36.73
CA MET A 1 -29.86 13.49 -35.50
C MET A 1 -30.05 12.06 -35.97
N ASP A 2 -28.97 11.39 -36.34
CA ASP A 2 -28.99 10.00 -36.81
C ASP A 2 -27.84 9.24 -36.14
N SER A 3 -28.21 8.15 -35.45
CA SER A 3 -27.45 6.96 -35.05
C SER A 3 -26.17 7.09 -34.20
N VAL A 4 -26.29 7.52 -32.94
CA VAL A 4 -25.26 7.23 -31.90
C VAL A 4 -25.52 5.87 -31.20
N GLU A 5 -26.70 5.27 -31.38
CA GLU A 5 -27.12 4.05 -30.65
C GLU A 5 -26.67 2.70 -31.23
N SER A 6 -25.68 2.65 -32.14
CA SER A 6 -25.17 1.35 -32.65
C SER A 6 -23.65 1.27 -32.83
N GLN A 7 -22.89 2.19 -32.24
CA GLN A 7 -21.42 2.11 -32.32
C GLN A 7 -20.89 1.19 -31.22
N ASP A 8 -19.92 0.35 -31.56
CA ASP A 8 -19.28 -0.53 -30.59
C ASP A 8 -18.53 0.29 -29.52
N PRO A 9 -18.43 -0.19 -28.26
CA PRO A 9 -17.80 0.54 -27.17
C PRO A 9 -16.37 1.00 -27.47
N GLU A 10 -15.63 0.25 -28.30
CA GLU A 10 -14.26 0.57 -28.67
C GLU A 10 -14.17 1.80 -29.58
N THR A 11 -15.08 1.92 -30.55
CA THR A 11 -15.22 3.13 -31.40
C THR A 11 -15.58 4.36 -30.57
N ILE A 12 -16.52 4.24 -29.64
CA ILE A 12 -16.97 5.35 -28.80
C ILE A 12 -15.86 5.78 -27.82
N ALA A 13 -15.22 4.82 -27.17
CA ALA A 13 -14.11 5.09 -26.27
C ALA A 13 -12.93 5.77 -26.98
N LYS A 14 -12.67 5.41 -28.25
CA LYS A 14 -11.64 6.05 -29.06
C LYS A 14 -11.98 7.51 -29.38
N ALA A 15 -13.25 7.83 -29.60
CA ALA A 15 -13.71 9.20 -29.80
C ALA A 15 -13.54 10.05 -28.53
N TYR A 16 -13.94 9.54 -27.36
CA TYR A 16 -13.72 10.21 -26.08
C TYR A 16 -12.24 10.42 -25.78
N LEU A 17 -11.41 9.41 -26.06
CA LEU A 17 -9.96 9.54 -25.90
C LEU A 17 -9.40 10.64 -26.81
N ALA A 18 -9.80 10.69 -28.09
CA ALA A 18 -9.37 11.74 -29.01
C ALA A 18 -9.79 13.15 -28.54
N GLN A 19 -11.01 13.29 -28.03
CA GLN A 19 -11.52 14.55 -27.47
C GLN A 19 -10.72 14.97 -26.23
N ALA A 20 -10.43 14.02 -25.33
CA ALA A 20 -9.65 14.29 -24.13
C ALA A 20 -8.21 14.71 -24.45
N LEU A 21 -7.57 14.06 -25.43
CA LEU A 21 -6.21 14.39 -25.89
C LEU A 21 -6.12 15.75 -26.61
N ALA A 22 -7.22 16.21 -27.22
CA ALA A 22 -7.31 17.48 -27.94
C ALA A 22 -7.76 18.66 -27.05
N SER A 23 -8.11 18.42 -25.78
CA SER A 23 -8.69 19.43 -24.91
C SER A 23 -7.65 20.33 -24.25
N ASP A 24 -7.70 21.64 -24.52
CA ASP A 24 -6.87 22.67 -23.88
C ASP A 24 -7.08 22.79 -22.36
N SER A 25 -8.21 22.27 -21.84
CA SER A 25 -8.52 22.26 -20.40
C SER A 25 -7.90 21.08 -19.66
N ALA A 26 -7.36 20.08 -20.37
CA ALA A 26 -6.74 18.88 -19.82
C ALA A 26 -5.23 18.84 -20.14
N ARG A 27 -4.49 19.92 -19.88
CA ARG A 27 -3.06 20.06 -20.26
C ARG A 27 -2.14 18.94 -19.75
N GLY A 28 -2.46 18.28 -18.64
CA GLY A 28 -1.73 17.10 -18.13
C GLY A 28 -2.04 15.78 -18.84
N PHE A 29 -3.02 15.78 -19.75
CA PHE A 29 -3.50 14.63 -20.52
C PHE A 29 -3.34 14.85 -22.04
N ALA A 30 -2.72 15.94 -22.49
CA ALA A 30 -2.43 16.13 -23.92
C ALA A 30 -1.53 14.99 -24.42
N ALA A 31 -1.76 14.52 -25.65
CA ALA A 31 -0.91 13.49 -26.27
C ALA A 31 0.55 13.97 -26.23
N PRO A 32 1.48 13.27 -25.55
CA PRO A 32 2.86 13.71 -25.51
C PRO A 32 3.42 13.77 -26.92
N VAL A 33 3.94 14.93 -27.30
CA VAL A 33 4.75 15.09 -28.50
C VAL A 33 6.20 14.91 -28.05
N VAL A 34 6.83 13.86 -28.53
CA VAL A 34 8.20 13.51 -28.18
C VAL A 34 9.02 13.58 -29.47
N ASP A 35 10.08 14.39 -29.47
CA ASP A 35 10.93 14.59 -30.65
C ASP A 35 10.13 14.95 -31.93
N GLN A 36 9.13 15.82 -31.80
CA GLN A 36 8.20 16.25 -32.87
C GLN A 36 7.26 15.15 -33.41
N VAL A 37 7.23 13.97 -32.79
CA VAL A 37 6.29 12.88 -33.12
C VAL A 37 5.16 12.84 -32.10
N ALA A 38 3.92 12.91 -32.58
CA ALA A 38 2.75 12.79 -31.73
C ALA A 38 2.55 11.33 -31.27
N SER A 39 2.18 11.16 -30.01
CA SER A 39 1.76 9.86 -29.49
C SER A 39 0.47 9.38 -30.16
N GLU A 40 0.46 8.14 -30.63
CA GLU A 40 -0.75 7.43 -31.10
C GLU A 40 -1.23 6.46 -30.00
N PHE A 41 -2.52 6.14 -29.98
CA PHE A 41 -3.11 5.21 -29.02
C PHE A 41 -3.83 4.07 -29.75
N LYS A 42 -3.29 2.87 -29.63
CA LYS A 42 -3.84 1.66 -30.26
C LYS A 42 -4.65 0.87 -29.25
N SER A 43 -5.87 0.50 -29.61
CA SER A 43 -6.70 -0.35 -28.75
C SER A 43 -6.03 -1.70 -28.47
N VAL A 44 -6.16 -2.12 -27.22
CA VAL A 44 -5.70 -3.41 -26.66
C VAL A 44 -6.89 -4.36 -26.51
N GLY A 45 -8.10 -3.82 -26.34
CA GLY A 45 -9.35 -4.55 -26.21
C GLY A 45 -10.33 -3.90 -25.23
N SER A 46 -11.55 -4.42 -25.21
CA SER A 46 -12.63 -4.03 -24.31
C SER A 46 -13.00 -5.15 -23.34
N GLU A 47 -13.45 -4.80 -22.13
CA GLU A 47 -13.91 -5.73 -21.12
C GLU A 47 -15.14 -5.16 -20.42
N SER A 48 -16.22 -5.94 -20.33
CA SER A 48 -17.35 -5.62 -19.47
C SER A 48 -16.96 -5.85 -18.02
N ILE A 49 -17.30 -4.91 -17.14
CA ILE A 49 -17.04 -4.94 -15.70
C ILE A 49 -18.37 -5.29 -14.99
N PRO A 50 -18.60 -6.58 -14.64
CA PRO A 50 -19.92 -7.01 -14.15
C PRO A 50 -20.31 -6.39 -12.79
N LEU A 51 -19.32 -5.91 -12.02
CA LEU A 51 -19.55 -5.30 -10.71
C LEU A 51 -20.14 -3.88 -10.78
N THR A 52 -19.91 -3.18 -11.89
CA THR A 52 -20.33 -1.79 -12.11
C THR A 52 -21.33 -1.66 -13.25
N GLY A 53 -21.55 -2.71 -14.04
CA GLY A 53 -22.36 -2.65 -15.27
C GLY A 53 -21.65 -1.91 -16.41
N THR A 54 -20.38 -1.55 -16.24
CA THR A 54 -19.65 -0.67 -17.18
C THR A 54 -18.84 -1.46 -18.19
N THR A 55 -18.38 -0.79 -19.25
CA THR A 55 -17.41 -1.34 -20.20
C THR A 55 -16.12 -0.53 -20.17
N ALA A 56 -14.99 -1.19 -19.90
CA ALA A 56 -13.67 -0.57 -19.97
C ALA A 56 -12.99 -0.91 -21.29
N VAL A 57 -12.60 0.12 -22.03
CA VAL A 57 -11.80 0.01 -23.26
C VAL A 57 -10.40 0.48 -22.99
N ARG A 58 -9.40 -0.34 -23.37
CA ARG A 58 -8.00 -0.09 -23.06
C ARG A 58 -7.21 0.23 -24.33
N PHE A 59 -6.37 1.26 -24.25
CA PHE A 59 -5.49 1.70 -25.33
C PHE A 59 -4.03 1.70 -24.86
N ARG A 60 -3.11 1.36 -25.76
CA ARG A 60 -1.67 1.40 -25.53
C ARG A 60 -1.06 2.52 -26.35
N GLN A 61 -0.19 3.31 -25.72
CA GLN A 61 0.54 4.36 -26.40
C GLN A 61 1.57 3.76 -27.36
N THR A 62 1.67 4.33 -28.55
CA THR A 62 2.69 4.04 -29.55
C THR A 62 3.31 5.34 -30.03
N LEU A 63 4.63 5.34 -30.24
CA LEU A 63 5.38 6.42 -30.89
C LEU A 63 6.11 5.81 -32.08
N ASN A 64 6.04 6.40 -33.27
CA ASN A 64 6.60 5.80 -34.49
C ASN A 64 6.11 4.35 -34.74
N LYS A 65 4.84 4.03 -34.40
CA LYS A 65 4.26 2.68 -34.41
C LYS A 65 4.94 1.67 -33.48
N ILE A 66 5.84 2.12 -32.61
CA ILE A 66 6.51 1.30 -31.59
C ILE A 66 5.77 1.51 -30.26
N PRO A 67 5.29 0.44 -29.61
CA PRO A 67 4.61 0.54 -28.32
C PRO A 67 5.52 1.07 -27.21
N VAL A 68 4.96 1.90 -26.33
CA VAL A 68 5.59 2.29 -25.07
C VAL A 68 5.23 1.26 -24.02
N TYR A 69 6.21 0.52 -23.52
CA TYR A 69 6.01 -0.54 -22.54
C TYR A 69 5.47 0.04 -21.22
N GLY A 70 4.45 -0.60 -20.66
CA GLY A 70 3.76 -0.15 -19.45
C GLY A 70 2.74 0.97 -19.67
N SER A 71 2.61 1.51 -20.89
CA SER A 71 1.56 2.50 -21.19
C SER A 71 0.19 1.85 -21.28
N LEU A 72 -0.80 2.47 -20.64
CA LEU A 72 -2.19 2.05 -20.68
C LEU A 72 -3.10 3.25 -20.44
N VAL A 73 -4.03 3.48 -21.36
CA VAL A 73 -5.15 4.41 -21.18
C VAL A 73 -6.42 3.58 -21.11
N THR A 74 -7.19 3.71 -20.05
CA THR A 74 -8.47 3.02 -19.89
C THR A 74 -9.58 4.06 -19.93
N VAL A 75 -10.49 3.90 -20.88
CA VAL A 75 -11.72 4.66 -21.00
C VAL A 75 -12.85 3.77 -20.48
N GLU A 76 -13.54 4.21 -19.45
CA GLU A 76 -14.66 3.49 -18.87
C GLU A 76 -15.98 4.16 -19.29
N LEU A 77 -16.90 3.34 -19.78
CA LEU A 77 -18.20 3.74 -20.30
C LEU A 77 -19.32 3.07 -19.50
N ASP A 78 -20.44 3.74 -19.29
CA ASP A 78 -21.66 3.11 -18.78
C ASP A 78 -22.41 2.29 -19.85
N GLU A 79 -23.58 1.75 -19.49
CA GLU A 79 -24.41 0.91 -20.35
C GLU A 79 -24.94 1.70 -21.58
N GLU A 80 -25.06 3.01 -21.47
CA GLU A 80 -25.45 3.95 -22.53
C GLU A 80 -24.25 4.54 -23.31
N ASN A 81 -23.06 3.96 -23.13
CA ASN A 81 -21.79 4.40 -23.72
C ASN A 81 -21.41 5.87 -23.38
N GLN A 82 -21.87 6.41 -22.25
CA GLN A 82 -21.41 7.70 -21.74
C GLN A 82 -20.10 7.55 -21.00
N LEU A 83 -19.24 8.57 -21.10
CA LEU A 83 -17.93 8.56 -20.46
C LEU A 83 -18.06 8.69 -18.94
N LEU A 84 -17.63 7.66 -18.22
CA LEU A 84 -17.50 7.67 -16.76
C LEU A 84 -16.12 8.14 -16.30
N GLY A 85 -15.08 7.78 -17.03
CA GLY A 85 -13.72 8.19 -16.68
C GLY A 85 -12.66 7.77 -17.70
N ILE A 86 -11.55 8.50 -17.69
CA ILE A 86 -10.34 8.14 -18.42
C ILE A 86 -9.17 8.12 -17.45
N ASN A 87 -8.53 6.96 -17.32
CA ASN A 87 -7.32 6.77 -16.53
C ASN A 87 -6.14 6.53 -17.47
N SER A 88 -4.98 7.12 -17.21
CA SER A 88 -3.82 6.96 -18.09
C SER A 88 -2.50 6.78 -17.35
N ALA A 89 -1.69 5.86 -17.86
CA ALA A 89 -0.25 5.80 -17.69
C ALA A 89 0.38 5.96 -19.08
N ILE A 90 1.12 7.05 -19.30
CA ILE A 90 1.70 7.42 -20.61
C ILE A 90 3.18 7.72 -20.39
N GLY A 91 4.04 7.33 -21.33
CA GLY A 91 5.49 7.56 -21.28
C GLY A 91 5.97 8.60 -22.28
N SER A 92 7.13 9.21 -22.01
CA SER A 92 7.76 10.20 -22.88
C SER A 92 9.21 9.79 -23.20
N PRO A 93 9.44 8.89 -24.16
CA PRO A 93 10.77 8.38 -24.52
C PRO A 93 11.62 9.37 -25.34
N GLU A 94 11.93 10.53 -24.74
CA GLU A 94 12.67 11.62 -25.39
C GLU A 94 14.13 11.26 -25.69
N GLY A 95 14.61 11.65 -26.87
CA GLY A 95 15.99 11.45 -27.30
C GLY A 95 16.35 10.00 -27.65
N ILE A 96 15.35 9.13 -27.83
CA ILE A 96 15.57 7.72 -28.17
C ILE A 96 15.32 7.47 -29.65
N SER A 97 16.36 7.02 -30.36
CA SER A 97 16.23 6.60 -31.75
C SER A 97 15.24 5.44 -31.88
N PRO A 98 14.25 5.50 -32.80
CA PRO A 98 13.29 4.42 -33.06
C PRO A 98 13.91 3.25 -33.84
N LEU A 99 15.14 3.37 -34.32
CA LEU A 99 15.79 2.39 -35.18
C LEU A 99 16.62 1.41 -34.36
N ALA A 100 16.21 0.14 -34.34
CA ALA A 100 17.00 -0.94 -33.75
C ALA A 100 18.29 -1.17 -34.57
N LYS A 101 19.43 -1.30 -33.88
CA LYS A 101 20.73 -1.65 -34.51
C LYS A 101 21.00 -3.15 -34.49
N ILE A 102 20.21 -3.91 -33.75
CA ILE A 102 20.26 -5.36 -33.70
C ILE A 102 18.97 -5.96 -34.25
N SER A 103 19.08 -7.16 -34.80
CA SER A 103 17.97 -8.01 -35.22
C SER A 103 17.27 -8.70 -34.05
N THR A 104 16.06 -9.19 -34.28
CA THR A 104 15.34 -10.05 -33.32
C THR A 104 16.14 -11.32 -33.02
N ALA A 105 16.84 -11.89 -34.00
CA ALA A 105 17.72 -13.04 -33.82
C ALA A 105 18.90 -12.74 -32.87
N GLU A 106 19.47 -11.54 -32.95
CA GLU A 106 20.50 -11.08 -32.00
C GLU A 106 19.95 -10.90 -30.59
N ALA A 107 18.72 -10.39 -30.45
CA ALA A 107 18.06 -10.30 -29.15
C ALA A 107 17.81 -11.69 -28.54
N VAL A 108 17.37 -12.67 -29.33
CA VAL A 108 17.24 -14.08 -28.91
C VAL A 108 18.60 -14.64 -28.48
N ARG A 109 19.68 -14.39 -29.25
CA ARG A 109 21.04 -14.81 -28.88
C ARG A 109 21.53 -14.18 -27.58
N ALA A 110 21.23 -12.90 -27.35
CA ALA A 110 21.58 -12.21 -26.11
C ALA A 110 20.91 -12.86 -24.88
N VAL A 111 19.65 -13.29 -25.00
CA VAL A 111 18.95 -14.04 -23.95
C VAL A 111 19.52 -15.44 -23.79
N ALA A 112 19.79 -16.13 -24.90
CA ALA A 112 20.36 -17.48 -24.88
C ALA A 112 21.73 -17.56 -24.20
N GLN A 113 22.53 -16.48 -24.32
CA GLN A 113 23.84 -16.35 -23.68
C GLN A 113 23.76 -15.75 -22.27
N HIS A 114 22.58 -15.30 -21.83
CA HIS A 114 22.41 -14.75 -20.49
C HIS A 114 22.58 -15.86 -19.44
N ARG A 115 23.37 -15.57 -18.39
CA ARG A 115 23.77 -16.57 -17.37
C ARG A 115 22.62 -17.33 -16.72
N ASP A 116 21.45 -16.68 -16.61
CA ASP A 116 20.25 -17.20 -15.92
C ASP A 116 19.28 -17.97 -16.83
N TYR A 117 19.54 -18.02 -18.14
CA TYR A 117 18.74 -18.76 -19.10
C TYR A 117 19.23 -20.21 -19.27
N LYS A 118 18.30 -21.17 -19.29
CA LYS A 118 18.58 -22.63 -19.36
C LYS A 118 17.47 -23.45 -20.05
N ALA A 119 16.47 -22.82 -20.69
CA ALA A 119 15.37 -23.53 -21.36
C ALA A 119 15.44 -23.35 -22.88
N ALA A 120 14.37 -23.62 -23.62
CA ALA A 120 14.27 -23.34 -25.05
C ALA A 120 13.59 -21.98 -25.32
N LEU A 121 13.96 -21.30 -26.42
CA LEU A 121 13.35 -20.05 -26.91
C LEU A 121 12.43 -20.30 -28.11
N GLU A 122 12.09 -21.56 -28.37
CA GLU A 122 11.16 -21.97 -29.43
C GLU A 122 9.82 -21.23 -29.23
N ASN A 123 9.35 -20.57 -30.28
CA ASN A 123 8.11 -19.76 -30.31
C ASN A 123 8.12 -18.44 -29.50
N ILE A 124 9.24 -18.04 -28.90
CA ILE A 124 9.37 -16.71 -28.29
C ILE A 124 9.72 -15.68 -29.36
N VAL A 125 8.83 -14.70 -29.57
CA VAL A 125 9.01 -13.62 -30.55
C VAL A 125 9.40 -12.33 -29.83
N PRO A 126 10.62 -11.80 -30.00
CA PRO A 126 10.99 -10.51 -29.42
C PRO A 126 10.16 -9.38 -30.02
N ARG A 127 9.55 -8.55 -29.15
CA ARG A 127 8.76 -7.38 -29.56
C ARG A 127 9.51 -6.10 -29.26
N LEU A 128 9.63 -5.21 -30.24
CA LEU A 128 10.28 -3.91 -30.08
C LEU A 128 9.36 -2.97 -29.28
N ASN A 129 9.88 -2.35 -28.22
CA ASN A 129 9.17 -1.40 -27.37
C ASN A 129 10.11 -0.26 -26.94
N TYR A 130 9.54 0.90 -26.62
CA TYR A 130 10.23 1.85 -25.73
C TYR A 130 10.07 1.37 -24.29
N PHE A 131 11.17 1.24 -23.57
CA PHE A 131 11.22 0.72 -22.21
C PHE A 131 11.93 1.72 -21.30
N TYR A 132 11.33 2.02 -20.14
CA TYR A 132 11.93 2.89 -19.14
C TYR A 132 12.66 2.05 -18.08
N ASP A 133 13.98 2.18 -18.01
CA ASP A 133 14.81 1.56 -16.97
C ASP A 133 14.73 2.43 -15.71
N VAL A 134 13.79 2.08 -14.81
CA VAL A 134 13.53 2.80 -13.55
C VAL A 134 14.80 2.90 -12.70
N ALA A 135 15.64 1.85 -12.66
CA ALA A 135 16.84 1.83 -11.83
C ALA A 135 17.90 2.84 -12.31
N LYS A 136 17.88 3.20 -13.60
CA LYS A 136 18.81 4.16 -14.20
C LYS A 136 18.15 5.47 -14.61
N GLY A 137 16.85 5.63 -14.38
CA GLY A 137 16.07 6.81 -14.73
C GLY A 137 16.14 7.18 -16.21
N LYS A 138 16.13 6.22 -17.13
CA LYS A 138 16.29 6.50 -18.57
C LYS A 138 15.50 5.58 -19.49
N TRP A 139 15.18 6.10 -20.66
CA TRP A 139 14.52 5.35 -21.73
C TRP A 139 15.51 4.55 -22.59
N HIS A 140 15.01 3.44 -23.12
CA HIS A 140 15.70 2.55 -24.05
C HIS A 140 14.73 2.16 -25.16
N LEU A 141 15.27 2.00 -26.38
CA LEU A 141 14.63 1.13 -27.35
C LEU A 141 15.07 -0.31 -27.03
N ALA A 142 14.12 -1.22 -26.82
CA ALA A 142 14.41 -2.58 -26.39
C ALA A 142 13.53 -3.64 -27.06
N PHE A 143 14.11 -4.81 -27.31
CA PHE A 143 13.36 -6.02 -27.59
C PHE A 143 12.95 -6.68 -26.28
N ILE A 144 11.65 -6.93 -26.11
CA ILE A 144 11.09 -7.64 -24.98
C ILE A 144 10.71 -9.04 -25.45
N LEU A 145 11.33 -10.05 -24.84
CA LEU A 145 10.99 -11.44 -25.01
C LEU A 145 10.11 -11.83 -23.83
N GLU A 146 8.82 -11.98 -24.07
CA GLU A 146 7.84 -12.21 -23.02
C GLU A 146 7.73 -13.71 -22.68
N ASP A 147 7.37 -14.01 -21.43
CA ASP A 147 7.04 -15.37 -20.97
C ASP A 147 8.13 -16.42 -21.20
N VAL A 148 9.40 -16.01 -21.20
CA VAL A 148 10.54 -16.89 -21.42
C VAL A 148 10.63 -17.89 -20.26
N PRO A 149 10.52 -19.21 -20.52
CA PRO A 149 10.75 -20.20 -19.50
C PRO A 149 12.22 -20.16 -19.08
N VAL A 150 12.49 -20.15 -17.79
CA VAL A 150 13.85 -20.26 -17.25
C VAL A 150 13.91 -21.41 -16.24
N VAL A 151 14.92 -22.26 -16.40
CA VAL A 151 15.21 -23.34 -15.45
C VAL A 151 16.39 -22.89 -14.59
N ARG A 152 16.13 -22.45 -13.36
CA ARG A 152 17.23 -22.14 -12.43
C ARG A 152 17.81 -23.46 -11.88
N GLY A 153 18.90 -23.96 -12.44
CA GLY A 153 19.72 -25.06 -11.89
C GLY A 153 19.18 -26.49 -12.12
N THR A 154 20.03 -27.49 -11.83
CA THR A 154 19.88 -28.92 -12.25
C THR A 154 19.11 -29.83 -11.27
N ALA A 155 18.46 -29.29 -10.25
CA ALA A 155 17.75 -30.12 -9.26
C ALA A 155 16.32 -30.49 -9.73
N LYS A 156 15.99 -31.79 -9.70
CA LYS A 156 14.64 -32.32 -9.98
C LYS A 156 13.57 -31.63 -9.13
N GLY A 157 12.45 -31.26 -9.76
CA GLY A 157 11.23 -30.81 -9.08
C GLY A 157 10.97 -29.30 -9.01
N ARG A 158 11.66 -28.46 -9.81
CA ARG A 158 11.36 -27.01 -9.86
C ARG A 158 10.26 -26.67 -10.87
N VAL A 159 9.35 -25.79 -10.45
CA VAL A 159 8.29 -25.19 -11.29
C VAL A 159 8.95 -24.29 -12.36
N PRO A 160 8.50 -24.31 -13.62
CA PRO A 160 8.97 -23.36 -14.63
C PRO A 160 8.75 -21.93 -14.15
N VAL A 161 9.83 -21.17 -14.02
CA VAL A 161 9.76 -19.72 -13.77
C VAL A 161 9.66 -19.06 -15.14
N LYS A 162 8.68 -18.18 -15.34
CA LYS A 162 8.61 -17.32 -16.53
C LYS A 162 9.16 -15.94 -16.20
N VAL A 163 9.91 -15.37 -17.12
CA VAL A 163 10.42 -14.00 -17.04
C VAL A 163 10.29 -13.32 -18.40
N ASP A 164 10.12 -12.00 -18.41
CA ASP A 164 10.34 -11.21 -19.61
C ASP A 164 11.80 -10.74 -19.62
N TYR A 165 12.53 -11.02 -20.70
CA TYR A 165 13.86 -10.46 -20.92
C TYR A 165 13.76 -9.17 -21.72
N VAL A 166 14.38 -8.10 -21.21
CA VAL A 166 14.48 -6.82 -21.91
C VAL A 166 15.90 -6.67 -22.45
N VAL A 167 16.04 -6.67 -23.78
CA VAL A 167 17.32 -6.56 -24.49
C VAL A 167 17.41 -5.18 -25.14
N ASP A 168 18.44 -4.42 -24.82
CA ASP A 168 18.71 -3.12 -25.44
C ASP A 168 18.90 -3.28 -26.96
N ALA A 169 18.04 -2.64 -27.75
CA ALA A 169 17.99 -2.77 -29.20
C ALA A 169 19.14 -2.03 -29.92
N GLN A 170 19.95 -1.26 -29.19
CA GLN A 170 21.15 -0.60 -29.70
C GLN A 170 22.42 -1.43 -29.43
N LYS A 171 22.47 -2.08 -28.26
CA LYS A 171 23.69 -2.73 -27.73
C LYS A 171 23.63 -4.26 -27.70
N GLY A 172 22.46 -4.87 -27.86
CA GLY A 172 22.31 -6.33 -27.76
C GLY A 172 22.56 -6.90 -26.38
N LYS A 173 22.42 -6.09 -25.32
CA LYS A 173 22.62 -6.52 -23.93
C LYS A 173 21.29 -6.65 -23.22
N VAL A 174 21.12 -7.73 -22.44
CA VAL A 174 20.02 -7.82 -21.47
C VAL A 174 20.19 -6.70 -20.45
N ILE A 175 19.22 -5.79 -20.38
CA ILE A 175 19.22 -4.63 -19.48
C ILE A 175 18.26 -4.78 -18.31
N ALA A 176 17.24 -5.63 -18.43
CA ALA A 176 16.35 -6.00 -17.33
C ALA A 176 15.81 -7.43 -17.52
N ILE A 177 15.45 -8.05 -16.39
CA ILE A 177 14.73 -9.32 -16.34
C ILE A 177 13.53 -9.08 -15.45
N LEU A 178 12.34 -9.18 -16.02
CA LEU A 178 11.08 -8.90 -15.33
C LEU A 178 10.44 -10.24 -14.94
N PRO A 179 10.43 -10.62 -13.66
CA PRO A 179 9.80 -11.86 -13.26
C PRO A 179 8.30 -11.84 -13.57
N ARG A 180 7.83 -12.87 -14.28
CA ARG A 180 6.40 -13.11 -14.60
C ARG A 180 5.84 -14.27 -13.81
N THR A 181 6.67 -14.88 -12.97
CA THR A 181 6.23 -15.96 -12.10
C THR A 181 5.36 -15.33 -11.02
N PRO A 182 4.11 -15.79 -10.86
CA PRO A 182 3.27 -15.30 -9.79
C PRO A 182 3.97 -15.54 -8.45
N THR A 183 3.78 -14.62 -7.51
CA THR A 183 3.93 -14.92 -6.09
C THR A 183 3.25 -16.25 -5.81
N VAL A 184 3.98 -17.21 -5.26
CA VAL A 184 3.36 -18.43 -4.77
C VAL A 184 2.73 -18.11 -3.43
N ALA A 185 1.56 -18.66 -3.14
CA ALA A 185 1.01 -18.58 -1.80
C ALA A 185 1.76 -19.57 -0.88
N ALA A 186 1.95 -19.17 0.36
CA ALA A 186 2.26 -20.07 1.46
C ALA A 186 1.13 -20.00 2.48
N THR A 187 0.89 -21.13 3.15
CA THR A 187 -0.03 -21.22 4.27
C THR A 187 0.73 -21.72 5.48
N ALA A 188 0.60 -21.01 6.60
CA ALA A 188 1.24 -21.36 7.87
C ALA A 188 0.47 -20.74 9.04
N VAL A 189 0.74 -21.21 10.25
CA VAL A 189 0.06 -20.77 11.48
C VAL A 189 0.77 -19.55 12.06
N ASP A 190 -0.01 -18.53 12.43
CA ASP A 190 0.46 -17.29 13.05
C ASP A 190 0.55 -17.36 14.58
N CYS A 191 0.96 -16.27 15.23
CA CYS A 191 1.14 -16.20 16.70
C CYS A 191 -0.16 -16.42 17.50
N LEU A 192 -1.32 -16.30 16.85
CA LEU A 192 -2.64 -16.46 17.45
C LEU A 192 -3.22 -17.86 17.18
N GLY A 193 -2.45 -18.74 16.53
CA GLY A 193 -2.91 -20.09 16.18
C GLY A 193 -3.80 -20.11 14.93
N VAL A 194 -3.89 -19.00 14.18
CA VAL A 194 -4.72 -18.90 12.99
C VAL A 194 -3.91 -19.29 11.75
N SER A 195 -4.49 -20.11 10.89
CA SER A 195 -3.89 -20.44 9.59
C SER A 195 -4.03 -19.25 8.64
N ARG A 196 -2.90 -18.70 8.18
CA ARG A 196 -2.85 -17.54 7.28
C ARG A 196 -2.27 -17.95 5.93
N THR A 197 -2.84 -17.40 4.86
CA THR A 197 -2.33 -17.53 3.50
C THR A 197 -1.79 -16.19 3.03
N PHE A 198 -0.55 -16.17 2.55
CA PHE A 198 0.17 -14.95 2.19
C PHE A 198 1.12 -15.20 0.99
N GLY A 199 1.45 -14.14 0.26
CA GLY A 199 2.35 -14.20 -0.88
C GLY A 199 3.80 -14.43 -0.47
N VAL A 200 4.53 -15.26 -1.22
CA VAL A 200 5.96 -15.48 -1.04
C VAL A 200 6.66 -15.59 -2.40
N GLU A 201 7.98 -15.38 -2.41
CA GLU A 201 8.81 -15.57 -3.59
C GLU A 201 9.45 -16.97 -3.52
N GLN A 202 9.33 -17.75 -4.60
CA GLN A 202 10.10 -18.98 -4.74
C GLN A 202 11.54 -18.64 -5.17
N SER A 203 12.50 -18.86 -4.28
CA SER A 203 13.93 -18.68 -4.55
C SER A 203 14.66 -20.03 -4.48
N GLY A 204 14.81 -20.65 -5.65
CA GLY A 204 15.42 -21.97 -5.77
C GLY A 204 14.59 -23.05 -5.07
N GLY A 205 15.19 -23.78 -4.13
CA GLY A 205 14.50 -24.81 -3.34
C GLY A 205 13.77 -24.27 -2.10
N SER A 206 13.79 -22.95 -1.90
CA SER A 206 13.22 -22.29 -0.72
C SER A 206 12.16 -21.28 -1.10
N LYS A 207 11.21 -21.04 -0.19
CA LYS A 207 10.30 -19.89 -0.21
C LYS A 207 10.88 -18.79 0.67
N VAL A 208 10.85 -17.54 0.24
CA VAL A 208 11.28 -16.40 1.06
C VAL A 208 10.09 -15.47 1.31
N LEU A 209 10.05 -14.83 2.48
CA LEU A 209 9.01 -13.88 2.86
C LEU A 209 9.17 -12.55 2.11
N ARG A 210 8.94 -12.62 0.80
CA ARG A 210 8.84 -11.51 -0.14
C ARG A 210 7.59 -11.70 -0.98
N ASP A 211 6.61 -10.83 -0.80
CA ASP A 211 5.44 -10.72 -1.67
C ASP A 211 5.76 -9.69 -2.76
N THR A 212 5.96 -10.12 -4.00
CA THR A 212 6.30 -9.20 -5.11
C THR A 212 5.08 -8.45 -5.67
N LEU A 213 3.86 -8.86 -5.34
CA LEU A 213 2.63 -8.18 -5.76
C LEU A 213 2.33 -6.98 -4.86
N LEU A 214 2.52 -7.16 -3.56
CA LEU A 214 2.31 -6.13 -2.55
C LEU A 214 3.62 -5.41 -2.15
N ASN A 215 4.76 -5.92 -2.60
CA ASN A 215 6.11 -5.45 -2.22
C ASN A 215 6.34 -5.49 -0.70
N VAL A 216 5.82 -6.54 -0.03
CA VAL A 216 6.01 -6.80 1.40
C VAL A 216 7.24 -7.69 1.60
N GLN A 217 8.08 -7.37 2.58
CA GLN A 217 9.28 -8.15 2.91
C GLN A 217 9.44 -8.28 4.43
N THR A 218 9.73 -9.49 4.92
CA THR A 218 9.91 -9.73 6.36
C THR A 218 11.26 -10.35 6.67
N PHE A 219 11.96 -9.74 7.62
CA PHE A 219 13.31 -10.05 8.04
C PHE A 219 13.35 -10.46 9.51
N ASP A 220 14.27 -11.34 9.85
CA ASP A 220 14.58 -11.74 11.22
C ASP A 220 15.81 -10.95 11.71
N PHE A 221 15.61 -10.18 12.78
CA PHE A 221 16.68 -9.44 13.44
C PHE A 221 17.47 -10.29 14.44
N LYS A 222 17.08 -11.56 14.62
CA LYS A 222 17.79 -12.60 15.37
C LYS A 222 18.03 -12.25 16.84
N LYS A 223 17.01 -11.70 17.51
CA LYS A 223 17.07 -11.30 18.94
C LYS A 223 18.24 -10.36 19.20
N LYS A 224 18.38 -9.36 18.33
CA LYS A 224 19.29 -8.22 18.52
C LYS A 224 18.53 -7.01 19.01
N ASP A 225 19.28 -6.07 19.55
CA ASP A 225 18.75 -4.84 20.12
C ASP A 225 18.78 -3.72 19.08
N PRO A 226 17.62 -3.22 18.63
CA PRO A 226 17.57 -2.23 17.56
C PRO A 226 17.98 -0.83 18.03
N GLU A 227 17.97 -0.53 19.33
CA GLU A 227 18.41 0.75 19.87
C GLU A 227 19.94 0.87 19.82
N THR A 228 20.64 -0.23 20.09
CA THR A 228 22.10 -0.27 20.12
C THR A 228 22.73 -0.81 18.83
N GLN A 229 21.96 -1.53 18.00
CA GLN A 229 22.45 -2.20 16.79
C GLN A 229 21.65 -1.82 15.53
N PHE A 230 21.07 -0.61 15.50
CA PHE A 230 20.24 -0.11 14.40
C PHE A 230 20.87 -0.27 13.00
N ASN A 231 22.20 -0.16 12.91
CA ASN A 231 22.95 -0.32 11.65
C ASN A 231 22.91 -1.74 11.05
N LEU A 232 22.39 -2.73 11.79
CA LEU A 232 22.22 -4.11 11.33
C LEU A 232 20.82 -4.39 10.78
N LEU A 233 19.88 -3.43 10.90
CA LEU A 233 18.55 -3.54 10.30
C LEU A 233 18.68 -3.58 8.76
N PRO A 234 17.78 -4.28 8.04
CA PRO A 234 16.63 -5.04 8.53
C PRO A 234 16.96 -6.44 9.07
N GLY A 235 18.23 -6.87 9.06
CA GLY A 235 18.61 -8.23 9.40
C GLY A 235 18.53 -9.19 8.21
N THR A 236 18.07 -10.43 8.42
CA THR A 236 18.11 -11.48 7.39
C THR A 236 16.72 -11.79 6.84
N LEU A 237 16.55 -11.76 5.51
CA LEU A 237 15.28 -12.14 4.87
C LEU A 237 14.90 -13.58 5.26
N ILE A 238 13.66 -13.77 5.73
CA ILE A 238 13.21 -15.06 6.25
C ILE A 238 12.93 -16.04 5.09
N LYS A 239 13.36 -17.30 5.26
CA LYS A 239 13.23 -18.36 4.27
C LYS A 239 12.67 -19.66 4.85
N ASN A 240 12.10 -20.51 4.00
CA ASN A 240 11.66 -21.87 4.28
C ASN A 240 12.20 -22.85 3.24
N PRO A 241 12.92 -23.93 3.61
CA PRO A 241 13.22 -24.38 4.98
C PRO A 241 14.25 -23.52 5.76
N PRO A 242 14.17 -23.50 7.11
CA PRO A 242 13.18 -24.21 7.97
C PRO A 242 11.77 -23.59 7.90
N ALA A 243 10.75 -24.28 8.41
CA ALA A 243 9.38 -23.77 8.39
C ALA A 243 9.28 -22.34 8.97
N PHE A 244 8.41 -21.50 8.40
CA PHE A 244 8.19 -20.15 8.90
C PHE A 244 7.71 -20.18 10.35
N SER A 245 8.28 -19.33 11.20
CA SER A 245 7.83 -19.19 12.59
C SER A 245 6.50 -18.43 12.66
N PRO A 246 5.69 -18.63 13.71
CA PRO A 246 4.46 -17.85 13.93
C PRO A 246 4.66 -16.34 13.89
N SER A 247 5.77 -15.83 14.46
CA SER A 247 6.14 -14.40 14.40
C SER A 247 6.33 -13.91 12.96
N ALA A 248 6.99 -14.72 12.13
CA ALA A 248 7.26 -14.38 10.74
C ALA A 248 5.98 -14.40 9.90
N VAL A 249 5.11 -15.38 10.14
CA VAL A 249 3.79 -15.48 9.51
C VAL A 249 2.93 -14.27 9.85
N SER A 250 2.83 -13.92 11.14
CA SER A 250 1.98 -12.82 11.60
C SER A 250 2.41 -11.49 10.97
N ALA A 251 3.70 -11.17 11.07
CA ALA A 251 4.24 -9.92 10.53
C ALA A 251 4.03 -9.82 9.01
N HIS A 252 4.29 -10.89 8.27
CA HIS A 252 4.16 -10.87 6.82
C HIS A 252 2.70 -10.79 6.37
N ALA A 253 1.83 -11.62 6.95
CA ALA A 253 0.42 -11.65 6.59
C ALA A 253 -0.30 -10.34 6.97
N ASN A 254 -0.05 -9.81 8.18
CA ASN A 254 -0.63 -8.55 8.61
C ASN A 254 -0.12 -7.38 7.75
N ALA A 255 1.18 -7.36 7.39
CA ALA A 255 1.72 -6.36 6.47
C ALA A 255 1.08 -6.42 5.07
N SER A 256 0.82 -7.62 4.56
CA SER A 256 0.07 -7.82 3.30
C SER A 256 -1.37 -7.33 3.41
N ASP A 257 -2.07 -7.61 4.52
CA ASP A 257 -3.44 -7.14 4.75
C ASP A 257 -3.50 -5.60 4.79
N VAL A 258 -2.57 -4.93 5.48
CA VAL A 258 -2.48 -3.46 5.53
C VAL A 258 -2.18 -2.88 4.14
N SER A 259 -1.23 -3.45 3.41
CA SER A 259 -0.92 -3.03 2.04
C SER A 259 -2.15 -3.12 1.12
N GLN A 260 -2.87 -4.23 1.20
CA GLN A 260 -4.08 -4.44 0.42
C GLN A 260 -5.15 -3.42 0.80
N PHE A 261 -5.35 -3.14 2.09
CA PHE A 261 -6.25 -2.09 2.56
C PHE A 261 -5.86 -0.72 1.99
N MET A 262 -4.59 -0.30 2.10
CA MET A 262 -4.11 0.96 1.54
C MET A 262 -4.38 1.05 0.02
N ARG A 263 -4.06 -0.02 -0.72
CA ARG A 263 -4.20 -0.06 -2.18
C ARG A 263 -5.66 -0.03 -2.63
N THR A 264 -6.53 -0.80 -1.98
CA THR A 264 -7.92 -1.02 -2.44
C THR A 264 -8.92 -0.04 -1.84
N THR A 265 -8.67 0.44 -0.62
CA THR A 265 -9.59 1.32 0.10
C THR A 265 -9.17 2.77 -0.04
N LEU A 266 -7.89 3.05 0.17
CA LEU A 266 -7.34 4.42 0.17
C LEU A 266 -6.74 4.82 -1.19
N MET A 267 -6.66 3.88 -2.14
CA MET A 267 -5.99 4.07 -3.43
C MET A 267 -4.53 4.53 -3.28
N ARG A 268 -3.88 4.14 -2.18
CA ARG A 268 -2.48 4.44 -1.90
C ARG A 268 -1.64 3.19 -2.15
N ASN A 269 -0.65 3.28 -3.03
CA ASN A 269 0.29 2.18 -3.25
C ASN A 269 1.42 2.24 -2.21
N ASN A 270 1.27 1.51 -1.11
CA ASN A 270 2.23 1.40 0.00
C ASN A 270 2.55 2.74 0.70
N ILE A 271 3.52 2.70 1.62
CA ILE A 271 3.87 3.85 2.48
C ILE A 271 4.29 5.08 1.68
N ASP A 272 4.99 4.93 0.56
CA ASP A 272 5.49 6.05 -0.26
C ASP A 272 4.48 6.55 -1.31
N GLY A 273 3.36 5.84 -1.50
CA GLY A 273 2.35 6.15 -2.51
C GLY A 273 2.69 5.70 -3.93
N VAL A 274 3.88 5.14 -4.17
CA VAL A 274 4.35 4.69 -5.49
C VAL A 274 4.70 3.19 -5.54
N GLY A 275 4.49 2.46 -4.44
CA GLY A 275 4.65 1.01 -4.37
C GLY A 275 6.02 0.55 -3.89
N GLY A 276 6.74 1.37 -3.14
CA GLY A 276 8.00 1.01 -2.50
C GLY A 276 7.87 -0.16 -1.53
N ALA A 277 9.01 -0.72 -1.11
CA ALA A 277 9.01 -1.91 -0.26
C ALA A 277 8.47 -1.60 1.14
N MET A 278 7.59 -2.47 1.65
CA MET A 278 7.18 -2.47 3.06
C MET A 278 8.00 -3.52 3.79
N VAL A 279 9.00 -3.06 4.52
CA VAL A 279 9.99 -3.89 5.18
C VAL A 279 9.64 -4.02 6.65
N SER A 280 9.54 -5.26 7.14
CA SER A 280 9.31 -5.58 8.55
C SER A 280 10.51 -6.32 9.13
N SER A 281 11.02 -5.88 10.27
CA SER A 281 12.04 -6.61 11.06
C SER A 281 11.41 -7.11 12.36
N ILE A 282 11.49 -8.42 12.59
CA ILE A 282 10.92 -9.07 13.79
C ILE A 282 12.00 -9.67 14.68
N ASN A 283 11.58 -10.17 15.84
CA ASN A 283 12.45 -10.78 16.85
C ASN A 283 13.48 -9.78 17.40
N CYS A 284 13.05 -8.54 17.64
CA CYS A 284 13.87 -7.53 18.31
C CYS A 284 13.73 -7.68 19.83
N ILE A 285 14.79 -7.46 20.59
CA ILE A 285 14.80 -7.50 22.06
C ILE A 285 15.50 -6.25 22.60
N GLN A 286 15.45 -6.00 23.90
CA GLN A 286 16.25 -4.99 24.55
C GLN A 286 17.23 -5.69 25.49
N VAL A 287 18.53 -5.40 25.38
CA VAL A 287 19.54 -6.13 26.15
C VAL A 287 19.37 -5.94 27.66
N SER A 288 18.83 -4.79 28.07
CA SER A 288 18.52 -4.44 29.46
C SER A 288 17.29 -5.15 30.02
N GLU A 289 16.35 -5.56 29.18
CA GLU A 289 15.05 -6.07 29.60
C GLU A 289 15.05 -7.62 29.62
N SER A 290 15.02 -8.20 30.82
CA SER A 290 15.06 -9.66 31.02
C SER A 290 13.77 -10.16 31.66
N VAL A 291 13.20 -11.22 31.08
CA VAL A 291 12.11 -11.98 31.68
C VAL A 291 12.69 -13.25 32.27
N GLY A 292 12.66 -13.37 33.59
CA GLY A 292 13.34 -14.42 34.35
C GLY A 292 13.32 -15.79 33.68
N GLY A 293 14.51 -16.34 33.38
CA GLY A 293 14.70 -17.65 32.76
C GLY A 293 14.25 -17.81 31.30
N LEU A 294 13.36 -16.96 30.77
CA LEU A 294 12.80 -17.04 29.41
C LEU A 294 13.63 -16.30 28.37
N GLY A 295 14.44 -15.33 28.80
CA GLY A 295 15.38 -14.59 27.97
C GLY A 295 15.16 -13.09 28.04
N LYS A 296 15.41 -12.42 26.90
CA LYS A 296 15.28 -10.97 26.74
C LYS A 296 14.04 -10.66 25.92
N GLU A 297 13.32 -9.63 26.31
CA GLU A 297 12.17 -9.13 25.57
C GLU A 297 12.32 -7.66 25.20
N TRP A 298 11.38 -7.16 24.41
CA TRP A 298 11.19 -5.74 24.17
C TRP A 298 9.75 -5.53 23.78
N ILE A 299 8.99 -4.87 24.65
CA ILE A 299 7.58 -4.57 24.42
C ILE A 299 7.49 -3.20 23.77
N ASN A 300 7.98 -3.12 22.54
CA ASN A 300 7.82 -1.94 21.69
C ASN A 300 7.85 -2.30 20.19
N ALA A 301 7.28 -1.43 19.38
CA ALA A 301 7.41 -1.45 17.94
C ALA A 301 7.62 -0.01 17.46
N PHE A 302 8.28 0.17 16.31
CA PHE A 302 8.42 1.50 15.72
C PHE A 302 8.61 1.45 14.21
N TRP A 303 8.22 2.55 13.56
CA TRP A 303 8.67 2.95 12.23
C TRP A 303 9.97 3.76 12.32
N ASP A 304 11.00 3.36 11.55
CA ASP A 304 12.34 3.98 11.62
C ASP A 304 12.63 5.04 10.54
N GLY A 305 11.64 5.36 9.70
CA GLY A 305 11.80 6.17 8.49
C GLY A 305 11.92 5.37 7.19
N THR A 306 12.21 4.07 7.30
CA THR A 306 12.40 3.15 6.17
C THR A 306 11.72 1.79 6.32
N GLN A 307 11.51 1.31 7.55
CA GLN A 307 10.95 -0.01 7.85
C GLN A 307 10.22 -0.03 9.21
N MET A 308 9.36 -1.03 9.39
CA MET A 308 8.74 -1.33 10.69
C MET A 308 9.62 -2.32 11.46
N VAL A 309 9.75 -2.11 12.77
CA VAL A 309 10.57 -2.90 13.67
C VAL A 309 9.68 -3.37 14.83
N TYR A 310 9.66 -4.68 15.06
CA TYR A 310 8.77 -5.29 16.05
C TYR A 310 9.54 -6.06 17.11
N GLY A 311 9.23 -5.74 18.36
CA GLY A 311 9.73 -6.44 19.52
C GLY A 311 9.17 -7.85 19.67
N LEU A 312 9.90 -8.63 20.45
CA LEU A 312 9.57 -9.97 20.87
C LEU A 312 9.32 -9.96 22.37
N ARG A 313 8.22 -10.55 22.79
CA ARG A 313 7.94 -10.84 24.20
C ARG A 313 7.57 -12.29 24.42
N PHE A 314 7.42 -12.66 25.68
CA PHE A 314 7.01 -14.00 26.06
C PHE A 314 5.66 -13.99 26.80
N LYS A 315 4.84 -15.00 26.51
CA LYS A 315 3.67 -15.33 27.32
C LYS A 315 4.11 -16.02 28.62
N SER A 316 3.20 -16.14 29.60
CA SER A 316 3.47 -16.80 30.88
C SER A 316 3.89 -18.27 30.74
N ASP A 317 3.48 -18.94 29.65
CA ASP A 317 3.86 -20.31 29.31
C ASP A 317 5.23 -20.42 28.58
N GLY A 318 5.92 -19.29 28.38
CA GLY A 318 7.21 -19.23 27.66
C GLY A 318 7.09 -19.15 26.14
N THR A 319 5.88 -19.11 25.58
CA THR A 319 5.69 -18.97 24.14
C THR A 319 6.08 -17.57 23.67
N ALA A 320 6.91 -17.51 22.64
CA ALA A 320 7.28 -16.28 21.94
C ALA A 320 6.07 -15.63 21.25
N LEU A 321 5.87 -14.34 21.49
CA LEU A 321 4.82 -13.53 20.89
C LEU A 321 5.45 -12.26 20.30
N SER A 322 5.41 -12.16 18.97
CA SER A 322 5.81 -10.95 18.26
C SER A 322 4.77 -9.86 18.49
N LEU A 323 5.20 -8.61 18.60
CA LEU A 323 4.28 -7.47 18.61
C LEU A 323 3.56 -7.31 17.26
N ALA A 324 4.15 -7.81 16.18
CA ALA A 324 3.49 -7.91 14.87
C ALA A 324 2.38 -8.98 14.80
N ALA A 325 2.09 -9.68 15.91
CA ALA A 325 0.96 -10.59 16.01
C ALA A 325 -0.37 -9.87 15.86
N ASP A 326 -0.49 -8.65 16.39
CA ASP A 326 -1.69 -7.84 16.27
C ASP A 326 -1.69 -7.04 14.97
N LEU A 327 -2.81 -7.06 14.27
CA LEU A 327 -2.99 -6.36 13.00
C LEU A 327 -3.05 -4.84 13.23
N ASP A 328 -3.61 -4.40 14.37
CA ASP A 328 -3.67 -2.98 14.68
C ASP A 328 -2.28 -2.36 14.87
N VAL A 329 -1.35 -3.06 15.54
CA VAL A 329 0.04 -2.63 15.72
C VAL A 329 0.75 -2.54 14.36
N VAL A 330 0.58 -3.52 13.48
CA VAL A 330 1.20 -3.47 12.14
C VAL A 330 0.65 -2.31 11.32
N ALA A 331 -0.67 -2.06 11.39
CA ALA A 331 -1.30 -0.91 10.74
C ALA A 331 -0.86 0.43 11.35
N HIS A 332 -0.68 0.49 12.67
CA HIS A 332 -0.17 1.64 13.41
C HIS A 332 1.24 2.01 12.93
N GLU A 333 2.17 1.06 12.91
CA GLU A 333 3.55 1.32 12.45
C GLU A 333 3.62 1.74 10.98
N MET A 334 2.84 1.10 10.11
CA MET A 334 2.79 1.51 8.71
C MET A 334 2.18 2.91 8.52
N THR A 335 1.25 3.30 9.39
CA THR A 335 0.63 4.63 9.35
C THR A 335 1.60 5.72 9.78
N HIS A 336 2.51 5.47 10.72
CA HIS A 336 3.63 6.40 10.97
C HIS A 336 4.43 6.67 9.70
N GLY A 337 4.70 5.63 8.89
CA GLY A 337 5.32 5.81 7.58
C GLY A 337 4.50 6.70 6.64
N VAL A 338 3.17 6.52 6.59
CA VAL A 338 2.29 7.40 5.79
C VAL A 338 2.36 8.85 6.28
N THR A 339 2.35 9.07 7.60
CA THR A 339 2.50 10.39 8.22
C THR A 339 3.83 11.03 7.84
N ASP A 340 4.94 10.29 7.94
CA ASP A 340 6.29 10.74 7.55
C ASP A 340 6.39 11.10 6.06
N ARG A 341 5.68 10.38 5.19
CA ARG A 341 5.64 10.67 3.74
C ARG A 341 4.56 11.67 3.32
N SER A 342 3.87 12.31 4.27
CA SER A 342 2.79 13.26 3.97
C SER A 342 2.82 14.50 4.88
N SER A 343 2.02 14.55 5.94
CA SER A 343 1.89 15.71 6.83
C SER A 343 3.15 15.99 7.65
N ARG A 344 3.99 14.98 7.88
CA ARG A 344 5.23 15.08 8.68
C ARG A 344 4.99 15.69 10.05
N LEU A 345 3.88 15.31 10.70
CA LEU A 345 3.52 15.74 12.05
C LEU A 345 4.72 15.59 12.99
N GLU A 346 5.15 16.71 13.58
CA GLU A 346 6.24 16.73 14.55
C GLU A 346 5.88 15.83 15.72
N TYR A 347 6.78 14.93 16.09
CA TYR A 347 6.53 13.95 17.14
C TYR A 347 6.68 14.56 18.54
N ARG A 348 5.86 15.58 18.82
CA ARG A 348 5.90 16.36 20.07
C ARG A 348 4.54 16.96 20.42
N LEU A 349 4.17 16.98 21.71
CA LEU A 349 2.94 17.61 22.22
C LEU A 349 1.70 17.21 21.38
N GLN A 350 0.84 18.15 20.97
CA GLN A 350 -0.37 17.82 20.21
C GLN A 350 -0.08 17.27 18.81
N SER A 351 0.92 17.78 18.08
CA SER A 351 1.23 17.25 16.75
C SER A 351 1.71 15.80 16.84
N GLY A 352 2.47 15.47 17.89
CA GLY A 352 2.90 14.09 18.14
C GLY A 352 1.75 13.22 18.61
N ALA A 353 0.87 13.75 19.46
CA ALA A 353 -0.36 13.06 19.85
C ALA A 353 -1.31 12.82 18.67
N LEU A 354 -1.33 13.71 17.67
CA LEU A 354 -2.01 13.46 16.39
C LEU A 354 -1.31 12.36 15.60
N ASN A 355 0.03 12.36 15.56
CA ASN A 355 0.79 11.32 14.87
C ASN A 355 0.43 9.92 15.43
N GLU A 356 0.46 9.78 16.75
CA GLU A 356 -0.02 8.59 17.48
C GLU A 356 -1.49 8.27 17.21
N SER A 357 -2.36 9.27 17.31
CA SER A 357 -3.80 9.06 17.16
C SER A 357 -4.19 8.64 15.74
N TYR A 358 -3.57 9.19 14.70
CA TYR A 358 -3.82 8.74 13.34
C TYR A 358 -3.33 7.30 13.13
N SER A 359 -2.20 6.92 13.71
CA SER A 359 -1.74 5.53 13.69
C SER A 359 -2.74 4.59 14.39
N ASP A 360 -3.31 4.98 15.53
CA ASP A 360 -4.38 4.23 16.19
C ASP A 360 -5.69 4.19 15.40
N ILE A 361 -6.12 5.31 14.79
CA ILE A 361 -7.32 5.39 13.96
C ILE A 361 -7.25 4.34 12.83
N PHE A 362 -6.13 4.30 12.11
CA PHE A 362 -5.95 3.31 11.05
C PHE A 362 -5.75 1.90 11.59
N GLY A 363 -5.09 1.74 12.74
CA GLY A 363 -5.03 0.48 13.48
C GLY A 363 -6.42 -0.13 13.70
N VAL A 364 -7.32 0.62 14.34
CA VAL A 364 -8.70 0.19 14.62
C VAL A 364 -9.49 -0.08 13.34
N ILE A 365 -9.43 0.84 12.37
CA ILE A 365 -10.18 0.69 11.11
C ILE A 365 -9.72 -0.55 10.36
N VAL A 366 -8.42 -0.78 10.21
CA VAL A 366 -7.89 -1.95 9.48
C VAL A 366 -8.24 -3.24 10.22
N ASN A 367 -8.05 -3.29 11.54
CA ASN A 367 -8.32 -4.48 12.35
C ASN A 367 -9.80 -4.92 12.26
N ASN A 368 -10.71 -3.97 12.08
CA ASN A 368 -12.14 -4.22 12.01
C ASN A 368 -12.74 -4.08 10.61
N PHE A 369 -11.95 -3.83 9.56
CA PHE A 369 -12.47 -3.38 8.25
C PHE A 369 -13.48 -4.34 7.61
N ARG A 370 -13.34 -5.65 7.88
CA ARG A 370 -14.25 -6.70 7.37
C ARG A 370 -15.54 -6.85 8.19
N LYS A 371 -15.72 -6.07 9.26
CA LYS A 371 -16.90 -6.05 10.12
C LYS A 371 -17.72 -4.79 9.80
N PRO A 372 -18.82 -4.89 9.03
CA PRO A 372 -19.60 -3.72 8.64
C PRO A 372 -20.34 -3.07 9.81
N ASP A 373 -20.57 -3.78 10.92
CA ASP A 373 -21.23 -3.25 12.11
C ASP A 373 -20.18 -2.77 13.12
N GLN A 374 -20.02 -1.44 13.23
CA GLN A 374 -19.08 -0.82 14.17
C GLN A 374 -19.38 -1.07 15.65
N SER A 375 -20.58 -1.56 16.00
CA SER A 375 -20.88 -1.93 17.39
C SER A 375 -20.16 -3.20 17.84
N THR A 376 -19.65 -4.00 16.89
CA THR A 376 -18.89 -5.24 17.14
C THR A 376 -17.38 -5.07 17.02
N TRP A 377 -16.92 -3.83 16.85
CA TRP A 377 -15.50 -3.53 16.66
C TRP A 377 -14.72 -3.74 17.95
N ASN A 378 -13.49 -4.24 17.80
CA ASN A 378 -12.51 -4.17 18.86
C ASN A 378 -11.89 -2.76 18.86
N TRP A 379 -11.99 -2.07 19.98
CA TRP A 379 -11.45 -0.72 20.19
C TRP A 379 -10.15 -0.73 20.98
N GLU A 380 -9.69 -1.89 21.40
CA GLU A 380 -8.39 -2.05 22.05
C GLU A 380 -7.25 -1.97 21.03
N ILE A 381 -6.12 -1.37 21.42
CA ILE A 381 -4.89 -1.36 20.63
C ILE A 381 -3.89 -2.34 21.24
N GLY A 382 -3.44 -3.33 20.46
CA GLY A 382 -2.48 -4.34 20.88
C GLY A 382 -3.04 -5.25 21.97
N ALA A 383 -4.23 -5.80 21.74
CA ALA A 383 -4.95 -6.62 22.72
C ALA A 383 -4.13 -7.87 23.09
N GLY A 384 -3.95 -8.11 24.39
CA GLY A 384 -3.16 -9.24 24.87
C GLY A 384 -1.64 -9.10 24.73
N LEU A 385 -1.13 -7.96 24.25
CA LEU A 385 0.30 -7.75 24.04
C LEU A 385 1.06 -7.31 25.30
N LEU A 386 0.41 -6.85 26.37
CA LEU A 386 1.09 -6.65 27.66
C LEU A 386 1.24 -7.96 28.47
N PRO A 387 2.22 -8.05 29.39
CA PRO A 387 2.42 -9.24 30.23
C PRO A 387 1.18 -9.69 31.00
N ASN A 388 0.36 -8.75 31.45
CA ASN A 388 -0.89 -9.01 32.17
C ASN A 388 -2.08 -9.28 31.22
N GLY A 389 -1.86 -9.37 29.91
CA GLY A 389 -2.89 -9.60 28.89
C GLY A 389 -3.75 -8.38 28.56
N SER A 390 -3.48 -7.21 29.15
CA SER A 390 -4.21 -5.98 28.80
C SER A 390 -3.73 -5.38 27.46
N PRO A 391 -4.55 -4.53 26.81
CA PRO A 391 -4.10 -3.75 25.66
C PRO A 391 -3.20 -2.58 26.07
N PHE A 392 -2.50 -1.98 25.11
CA PHE A 392 -1.76 -0.74 25.36
C PHE A 392 -2.70 0.41 25.64
N ARG A 393 -3.73 0.56 24.78
CA ARG A 393 -4.70 1.66 24.79
C ARG A 393 -6.10 1.14 24.54
N ASP A 394 -7.09 1.91 24.97
CA ASP A 394 -8.50 1.70 24.63
C ASP A 394 -8.98 2.94 23.88
N PHE A 395 -9.25 2.76 22.59
CA PHE A 395 -9.64 3.82 21.68
C PHE A 395 -11.03 4.38 22.02
N SER A 396 -11.90 3.56 22.60
CA SER A 396 -13.26 3.93 22.99
C SER A 396 -13.33 4.55 24.39
N ASN A 397 -12.46 4.12 25.30
CA ASN A 397 -12.38 4.56 26.69
C ASN A 397 -10.92 4.79 27.14
N PRO A 398 -10.24 5.85 26.64
CA PRO A 398 -8.85 6.13 26.97
C PRO A 398 -8.52 6.13 28.48
N PRO A 399 -9.40 6.62 29.39
CA PRO A 399 -9.15 6.60 30.83
C PRO A 399 -8.97 5.21 31.43
N ALA A 400 -9.54 4.16 30.81
CA ALA A 400 -9.33 2.77 31.26
C ALA A 400 -7.85 2.35 31.18
N ARG A 401 -7.06 3.03 30.36
CA ARG A 401 -5.61 2.83 30.18
C ARG A 401 -4.78 4.03 30.63
N GLY A 402 -5.37 4.95 31.41
CA GLY A 402 -4.68 6.11 31.98
C GLY A 402 -4.42 7.25 30.99
N GLN A 403 -5.12 7.29 29.86
CA GLN A 403 -5.05 8.39 28.90
C GLN A 403 -6.24 9.36 29.09
N PRO A 404 -6.06 10.68 28.95
CA PRO A 404 -7.18 11.62 28.90
C PRO A 404 -8.07 11.37 27.68
N ASP A 405 -9.38 11.58 27.83
CA ASP A 405 -10.36 11.58 26.74
C ASP A 405 -10.98 12.96 26.46
N HIS A 406 -10.52 14.00 27.15
CA HIS A 406 -11.02 15.37 27.00
C HIS A 406 -9.89 16.42 27.14
N MET A 407 -9.96 17.51 26.37
CA MET A 407 -8.93 18.58 26.31
C MET A 407 -8.63 19.25 27.65
N ARG A 408 -9.62 19.33 28.54
CA ARG A 408 -9.47 19.84 29.92
C ARG A 408 -8.41 19.07 30.73
N ASP A 409 -8.16 17.80 30.38
CA ASP A 409 -7.25 16.89 31.07
C ASP A 409 -5.94 16.70 30.28
N PHE A 410 -5.66 17.60 29.32
CA PHE A 410 -4.43 17.57 28.53
C PHE A 410 -3.19 17.63 29.43
N VAL A 411 -2.27 16.70 29.22
CA VAL A 411 -1.07 16.54 30.05
C VAL A 411 0.12 17.24 29.40
N VAL A 412 0.69 18.23 30.09
CA VAL A 412 1.98 18.84 29.70
C VAL A 412 3.10 18.18 30.51
N THR A 413 4.01 17.48 29.83
CA THR A 413 5.09 16.73 30.47
C THR A 413 6.37 16.78 29.63
N PRO A 414 7.57 16.76 30.22
CA PRO A 414 8.81 16.62 29.44
C PRO A 414 9.05 15.18 28.96
N ARG A 415 8.33 14.19 29.51
CA ARG A 415 8.43 12.78 29.11
C ARG A 415 7.64 12.52 27.83
N ASP A 416 7.93 11.41 27.16
CA ASP A 416 7.14 10.95 26.02
C ASP A 416 6.91 12.06 24.98
N HIS A 417 7.97 12.83 24.71
CA HIS A 417 7.97 14.00 23.82
C HIS A 417 6.82 15.00 24.05
N GLY A 418 6.38 15.23 25.29
CA GLY A 418 5.18 16.04 25.52
C GLY A 418 3.91 15.22 25.76
N GLY A 419 4.04 13.94 26.12
CA GLY A 419 2.92 13.03 26.35
C GLY A 419 2.20 12.65 25.06
N VAL A 420 2.91 12.35 23.98
CA VAL A 420 2.30 12.04 22.67
C VAL A 420 1.40 10.80 22.75
N HIS A 421 1.86 9.73 23.39
CA HIS A 421 1.05 8.52 23.59
C HIS A 421 -0.02 8.73 24.66
N THR A 422 0.19 9.65 25.61
CA THR A 422 -0.81 9.95 26.63
C THR A 422 -1.97 10.75 26.03
N ASN A 423 -1.66 11.91 25.43
CA ASN A 423 -2.64 12.86 24.92
C ASN A 423 -3.34 12.41 23.62
N SER A 424 -2.83 11.38 22.94
CA SER A 424 -3.52 10.78 21.78
C SER A 424 -4.91 10.27 22.13
N GLY A 425 -5.14 9.89 23.39
CA GLY A 425 -6.46 9.48 23.90
C GLY A 425 -7.59 10.47 23.61
N ILE A 426 -7.31 11.78 23.68
CA ILE A 426 -8.31 12.84 23.45
C ILE A 426 -8.79 12.79 21.99
N HIS A 427 -7.85 12.70 21.04
CA HIS A 427 -8.17 12.63 19.62
C HIS A 427 -8.69 11.24 19.21
N ASN A 428 -8.21 10.16 19.84
CA ASN A 428 -8.77 8.80 19.69
C ASN A 428 -10.25 8.79 20.06
N LYS A 429 -10.62 9.40 21.20
CA LYS A 429 -12.01 9.50 21.62
C LYS A 429 -12.86 10.30 20.64
N ALA A 430 -12.34 11.41 20.10
CA ALA A 430 -13.04 12.16 19.05
C ALA A 430 -13.30 11.28 17.81
N ALA A 431 -12.27 10.56 17.35
CA ALA A 431 -12.38 9.71 16.18
C ALA A 431 -13.29 8.49 16.41
N HIS A 432 -13.26 7.89 17.60
CA HIS A 432 -14.23 6.89 18.03
C HIS A 432 -15.66 7.42 17.88
N ASN A 433 -15.93 8.61 18.43
CA ASN A 433 -17.25 9.23 18.38
C ASN A 433 -17.70 9.50 16.93
N VAL A 434 -16.78 9.85 16.02
CA VAL A 434 -17.08 9.92 14.58
C VAL A 434 -17.48 8.55 14.03
N LEU A 435 -16.66 7.52 14.29
CA LEU A 435 -16.83 6.16 13.77
C LEU A 435 -18.13 5.49 14.23
N VAL A 436 -18.60 5.79 15.44
CA VAL A 436 -19.83 5.23 16.02
C VAL A 436 -21.03 6.15 15.96
N SER A 437 -20.89 7.35 15.37
CA SER A 437 -22.00 8.28 15.23
C SER A 437 -23.15 7.66 14.42
N LYS A 438 -24.39 7.91 14.85
CA LYS A 438 -25.60 7.34 14.24
C LYS A 438 -26.57 8.41 13.80
N THR A 439 -27.28 8.14 12.71
CA THR A 439 -28.43 8.93 12.26
C THR A 439 -29.60 8.74 13.24
N ALA A 440 -30.65 9.54 13.09
CA ALA A 440 -31.89 9.39 13.86
C ALA A 440 -32.57 8.01 13.66
N SER A 441 -32.31 7.32 12.54
CA SER A 441 -32.80 5.96 12.28
C SER A 441 -31.93 4.87 12.92
N GLY A 442 -30.86 5.22 13.64
CA GLY A 442 -29.96 4.30 14.31
C GLY A 442 -28.86 3.69 13.42
N ALA A 443 -28.80 4.06 12.14
CA ALA A 443 -27.73 3.63 11.23
C ALA A 443 -26.45 4.44 11.44
N PHE A 444 -25.28 3.84 11.26
CA PHE A 444 -24.02 4.58 11.33
C PHE A 444 -23.98 5.68 10.26
N VAL A 445 -23.50 6.86 10.65
CA VAL A 445 -23.37 8.02 9.75
C VAL A 445 -22.31 7.79 8.69
N PHE A 446 -21.24 7.05 9.04
CA PHE A 446 -20.14 6.71 8.16
C PHE A 446 -20.00 5.20 8.05
N THR A 447 -19.84 4.68 6.84
CA THR A 447 -19.31 3.33 6.65
C THR A 447 -17.83 3.27 7.03
N PRO A 448 -17.26 2.08 7.31
CA PRO A 448 -15.83 1.95 7.61
C PRO A 448 -14.91 2.56 6.54
N ARG A 449 -15.26 2.35 5.25
CA ARG A 449 -14.53 2.93 4.12
C ARG A 449 -14.62 4.44 4.09
N GLU A 450 -15.81 4.98 4.27
CA GLU A 450 -16.04 6.43 4.28
C GLU A 450 -15.23 7.11 5.39
N ALA A 451 -15.24 6.54 6.60
CA ALA A 451 -14.45 7.04 7.72
C ALA A 451 -12.94 6.97 7.43
N ALA A 452 -12.46 5.84 6.91
CA ALA A 452 -11.06 5.68 6.52
C ALA A 452 -10.60 6.78 5.54
N VAL A 453 -11.43 7.09 4.53
CA VAL A 453 -11.11 8.09 3.51
C VAL A 453 -11.06 9.50 4.09
N ILE A 454 -12.01 9.91 4.94
CA ILE A 454 -11.98 11.28 5.48
C ILE A 454 -10.80 11.54 6.41
N PHE A 455 -10.41 10.55 7.22
CA PHE A 455 -9.21 10.65 8.06
C PHE A 455 -7.94 10.58 7.21
N TYR A 456 -7.91 9.74 6.18
CA TYR A 456 -6.76 9.66 5.26
C TYR A 456 -6.51 10.98 4.52
N LEU A 457 -7.57 11.61 4.01
CA LEU A 457 -7.47 12.90 3.34
C LEU A 457 -7.07 14.01 4.33
N ALA A 458 -7.57 13.97 5.56
CA ALA A 458 -7.16 14.91 6.60
C ALA A 458 -5.64 14.78 6.86
N LEU A 459 -5.18 13.56 7.14
CA LEU A 459 -3.78 13.26 7.41
C LEU A 459 -2.86 13.65 6.27
N THR A 460 -3.22 13.31 5.03
CA THR A 460 -2.28 13.39 3.90
C THR A 460 -2.35 14.69 3.11
N GLN A 461 -3.49 15.39 3.13
CA GLN A 461 -3.71 16.58 2.30
C GLN A 461 -3.81 17.87 3.12
N GLN A 462 -4.35 17.80 4.33
CA GLN A 462 -4.73 18.99 5.12
C GLN A 462 -3.75 19.29 6.26
N LEU A 463 -3.29 18.26 6.97
CA LEU A 463 -2.38 18.44 8.10
C LEU A 463 -0.96 18.82 7.69
N ARG A 464 -0.25 19.48 8.61
CA ARG A 464 1.11 20.01 8.47
C ARG A 464 1.94 19.66 9.70
N PRO A 465 3.28 19.82 9.68
CA PRO A 465 4.13 19.36 10.78
C PRO A 465 3.71 19.87 12.17
N THR A 466 3.29 21.12 12.27
CA THR A 466 2.93 21.77 13.54
C THR A 466 1.43 21.73 13.85
N SER A 467 0.64 20.93 13.13
CA SER A 467 -0.82 20.89 13.32
C SER A 467 -1.20 20.48 14.74
N GLN A 468 -2.21 21.15 15.27
CA GLN A 468 -2.80 20.93 16.60
C GLN A 468 -4.15 20.21 16.47
N PHE A 469 -4.76 19.81 17.58
CA PHE A 469 -6.03 19.05 17.55
C PHE A 469 -7.17 19.78 16.83
N VAL A 470 -7.24 21.10 16.97
CA VAL A 470 -8.21 21.94 16.24
C VAL A 470 -7.97 21.91 14.72
N ASP A 471 -6.72 21.81 14.28
CA ASP A 471 -6.40 21.68 12.85
C ASP A 471 -6.88 20.33 12.32
N SER A 472 -6.77 19.26 13.10
CA SER A 472 -7.31 17.94 12.73
C SER A 472 -8.83 17.93 12.64
N ARG A 473 -9.53 18.55 13.58
CA ARG A 473 -10.99 18.76 13.49
C ARG A 473 -11.36 19.44 12.16
N ASN A 474 -10.71 20.55 11.85
CA ASN A 474 -10.96 21.31 10.62
C ASN A 474 -10.59 20.52 9.36
N ALA A 475 -9.49 19.78 9.39
CA ALA A 475 -9.05 18.91 8.31
C ALA A 475 -10.06 17.80 8.01
N VAL A 476 -10.58 17.10 9.02
CA VAL A 476 -11.59 16.04 8.85
C VAL A 476 -12.90 16.63 8.32
N LEU A 477 -13.32 17.78 8.86
CA LEU A 477 -14.47 18.54 8.38
C LEU A 477 -14.33 18.92 6.89
N GLN A 478 -13.17 19.41 6.48
CA GLN A 478 -12.90 19.80 5.09
C GLN A 478 -12.83 18.58 4.15
N SER A 479 -12.19 17.50 4.60
CA SER A 479 -12.14 16.22 3.87
C SER A 479 -13.55 15.67 3.65
N ALA A 480 -14.42 15.69 4.66
CA ALA A 480 -15.80 15.25 4.55
C ALA A 480 -16.61 16.12 3.58
N ARG A 481 -16.49 17.45 3.64
CA ARG A 481 -17.14 18.37 2.68
C ARG A 481 -16.78 18.04 1.24
N THR A 482 -15.50 17.76 1.00
CA THR A 482 -15.00 17.47 -0.34
C THR A 482 -15.44 16.09 -0.82
N PHE A 483 -15.32 15.07 0.04
CA PHE A 483 -15.62 13.69 -0.31
C PHE A 483 -17.11 13.46 -0.54
N PHE A 484 -17.97 14.08 0.28
CA PHE A 484 -19.43 13.94 0.21
C PHE A 484 -20.13 15.06 -0.56
N ARG A 485 -19.42 15.86 -1.36
CA ARG A 485 -19.97 17.02 -2.08
C ARG A 485 -21.14 16.71 -3.02
N ALA A 486 -21.24 15.46 -3.49
CA ALA A 486 -22.29 15.00 -4.39
C ALA A 486 -23.54 14.48 -3.64
N LEU A 487 -23.48 14.34 -2.31
CA LEU A 487 -24.66 13.97 -1.52
C LEU A 487 -25.67 15.13 -1.48
N PRO A 488 -26.97 14.82 -1.24
CA PRO A 488 -27.95 15.84 -0.96
C PRO A 488 -27.50 16.76 0.19
N PRO A 489 -27.75 18.08 0.13
CA PRO A 489 -27.27 19.04 1.12
C PRO A 489 -27.60 18.68 2.58
N ALA A 490 -28.79 18.13 2.82
CA ALA A 490 -29.20 17.68 4.15
C ALA A 490 -28.37 16.50 4.67
N GLN A 491 -28.02 15.54 3.81
CA GLN A 491 -27.17 14.40 4.20
C GLN A 491 -25.73 14.83 4.45
N LEU A 492 -25.19 15.74 3.61
CA LEU A 492 -23.88 16.33 3.84
C LEU A 492 -23.86 17.10 5.17
N ALA A 493 -24.85 17.95 5.42
CA ALA A 493 -24.96 18.70 6.66
C ALA A 493 -24.99 17.77 7.89
N GLY A 494 -25.76 16.68 7.85
CA GLY A 494 -25.79 15.69 8.93
C GLY A 494 -24.44 15.06 9.22
N ARG A 495 -23.66 14.71 8.18
CA ARG A 495 -22.28 14.18 8.33
C ARG A 495 -21.34 15.22 8.93
N ILE A 496 -21.45 16.48 8.51
CA ILE A 496 -20.64 17.58 9.05
C ILE A 496 -20.96 17.85 10.52
N THR A 497 -22.24 17.84 10.90
CA THR A 497 -22.67 17.96 12.30
C THR A 497 -22.12 16.81 13.14
N ALA A 498 -22.25 15.56 12.67
CA ALA A 498 -21.73 14.40 13.41
C ALA A 498 -20.23 14.49 13.70
N ILE A 499 -19.43 14.98 12.74
CA ILE A 499 -17.99 15.24 12.97
C ILE A 499 -17.80 16.37 13.97
N GLY A 500 -18.51 17.50 13.79
CA GLY A 500 -18.41 18.64 14.69
C GLY A 500 -18.73 18.27 16.15
N ASP A 501 -19.81 17.52 16.37
CA ASP A 501 -20.27 17.07 17.68
C ASP A 501 -19.26 16.11 18.32
N ALA A 502 -18.72 15.16 17.54
CA ALA A 502 -17.75 14.18 18.02
C ALA A 502 -16.47 14.83 18.59
N TYR A 503 -15.94 15.86 17.91
CA TYR A 503 -14.79 16.64 18.39
C TYR A 503 -15.14 17.57 19.55
N SER A 504 -16.32 18.23 19.48
CA SER A 504 -16.76 19.14 20.55
C SER A 504 -16.99 18.39 21.87
N ALA A 505 -17.43 17.13 21.81
CA ALA A 505 -17.64 16.27 22.97
C ALA A 505 -16.37 16.01 23.79
N VAL A 506 -15.19 16.12 23.16
CA VAL A 506 -13.89 15.97 23.84
C VAL A 506 -13.18 17.31 24.07
N GLY A 507 -13.89 18.43 23.86
CA GLY A 507 -13.36 19.78 24.07
C GLY A 507 -12.42 20.29 22.97
N ILE A 508 -12.45 19.71 21.77
CA ILE A 508 -11.75 20.25 20.59
C ILE A 508 -12.77 21.08 19.80
N THR A 509 -12.67 22.41 19.91
CA THR A 509 -13.61 23.37 19.28
C THR A 509 -12.94 24.20 18.20
#